data_AF-A0A0D7AC84-F1
#
_entry.id   AF-A0A0D7AC84-F1
#
_cell.length_a   1.000
_cell.length_b   1.000
_cell.length_c   1.000
_cell.angle_alpha   90.00
_cell.angle_beta   90.00
_cell.angle_gamma   90.00
#
_symmetry.space_group_name_H-M   'P 1'
#
loop_
_entity.id
_entity.type
_entity.pdbx_description
1 polymer ?
#
loop_
_entity_poly.entity_id
_entity_poly.type
_entity_poly.pdbx_seq_one_letter_code
_entity_poly.pdbx_strand_id
1 'polypeptide(L)'
;TPLSPESATQDHAHQNARLLMRDLLYVAVVVDAISDGDFGRVEDCYSPICSIFRSLGCRNYSNEILHWFYNVKNVWTPDFA
;
A
#
# COMPACT_ATOMS: atom_id res chain seq x y z
N THR A 1 -27.35 -1.01 28.52
CA THR A 1 -27.27 0.47 28.53
C THR A 1 -26.67 0.90 27.21
N PRO A 2 -27.28 1.80 26.43
CA PRO A 2 -26.64 2.32 25.23
C PRO A 2 -25.39 3.09 25.68
N LEU A 3 -24.25 2.81 25.06
CA LEU A 3 -22.98 3.44 25.39
C LEU A 3 -23.06 4.95 25.14
N SER A 4 -22.66 5.74 26.14
CA SER A 4 -22.60 7.21 26.09
C SER A 4 -21.73 7.68 24.91
N PRO A 5 -22.07 8.78 24.21
CA PRO A 5 -21.32 9.30 23.06
C PRO A 5 -19.85 9.63 23.36
N GLU A 6 -19.47 9.76 24.64
CA GLU A 6 -18.08 9.96 25.07
C GLU A 6 -17.19 8.71 24.90
N SER A 7 -17.79 7.51 24.80
CA SER A 7 -17.07 6.25 24.56
C SER A 7 -16.66 6.03 23.10
N ALA A 8 -17.07 6.92 22.19
CA ALA A 8 -16.63 6.95 20.81
C ALA A 8 -15.31 7.71 20.64
N THR A 9 -14.48 7.82 21.68
CA THR A 9 -13.07 8.16 21.50
C THR A 9 -12.43 7.01 20.74
N GLN A 10 -12.38 7.17 19.43
CA GLN A 10 -11.75 6.27 18.48
C GLN A 10 -10.39 5.84 19.04
N ASP A 11 -10.23 4.56 19.40
CA ASP A 11 -8.98 4.03 19.94
C ASP A 11 -7.88 4.11 18.87
N HIS A 12 -7.21 5.25 18.83
CA HIS A 12 -6.20 5.58 17.84
C HIS A 12 -5.02 4.63 17.92
N ALA A 13 -4.68 4.12 19.11
CA ALA A 13 -3.58 3.16 19.27
C ALA A 13 -3.93 1.84 18.58
N HIS A 14 -5.12 1.30 18.84
CA HIS A 14 -5.59 0.08 18.18
C HIS A 14 -5.70 0.25 16.66
N GLN A 15 -6.22 1.38 16.20
CA GLN A 15 -6.32 1.67 14.77
C GLN A 15 -4.95 1.81 14.08
N ASN A 16 -4.02 2.53 14.69
CA ASN A 16 -2.68 2.67 14.17
C ASN A 16 -1.93 1.34 14.13
N ALA A 17 -2.12 0.47 15.14
CA ALA A 17 -1.57 -0.88 15.12
C ALA A 17 -2.08 -1.71 13.94
N ARG A 18 -3.38 -1.62 13.61
CA ARG A 18 -3.98 -2.30 12.44
C ARG A 18 -3.44 -1.77 11.12
N LEU A 19 -3.32 -0.45 10.99
CA LEU A 19 -2.76 0.18 9.79
C LEU A 19 -1.29 -0.19 9.61
N LEU A 20 -0.48 -0.14 10.68
CA LEU A 20 0.91 -0.55 10.66
C LEU A 20 1.06 -2.02 10.26
N MET A 21 0.25 -2.92 10.84
CA MET A 21 0.28 -4.34 10.49
C MET A 21 -0.05 -4.55 9.00
N ARG A 22 -1.10 -3.89 8.50
CA ARG A 22 -1.43 -3.93 7.07
C ARG A 22 -0.24 -3.48 6.21
N ASP A 23 0.39 -2.37 6.57
CA ASP A 23 1.46 -1.77 5.78
C ASP A 23 2.71 -2.66 5.77
N LEU A 24 3.09 -3.23 6.92
CA LEU A 24 4.19 -4.17 7.03
C LEU A 24 3.93 -5.47 6.24
N LEU A 25 2.69 -5.96 6.22
CA LEU A 25 2.34 -7.15 5.44
C LEU A 25 2.48 -6.91 3.94
N TYR A 26 2.06 -5.75 3.41
CA TYR A 26 2.29 -5.42 2.01
C TYR A 26 3.77 -5.29 1.67
N VAL A 27 4.58 -4.69 2.55
CA VAL A 27 6.04 -4.62 2.35
C VAL A 27 6.65 -6.02 2.33
N ALA A 28 6.24 -6.91 3.24
CA ALA A 28 6.72 -8.28 3.27
C ALA A 28 6.39 -9.04 1.97
N VAL A 29 5.15 -8.91 1.46
CA VAL A 29 4.74 -9.52 0.19
C VAL A 29 5.58 -9.01 -0.97
N VAL A 30 5.87 -7.70 -1.03
CA VAL A 30 6.71 -7.13 -2.11
C VAL A 30 8.14 -7.64 -2.04
N VAL A 31 8.74 -7.70 -0.85
CA VAL A 31 10.11 -8.21 -0.68
C VAL A 31 10.21 -9.67 -1.12
N ASP A 32 9.22 -10.48 -0.76
CA ASP A 32 9.12 -11.89 -1.17
C ASP A 32 8.91 -12.01 -2.69
N ALA A 33 7.99 -11.23 -3.26
CA ALA A 33 7.70 -11.19 -4.69
C ALA A 33 8.92 -10.82 -5.54
N ILE A 34 9.70 -9.83 -5.10
CA ILE A 34 10.96 -9.46 -5.75
C ILE A 34 11.97 -10.61 -5.67
N SER A 35 12.07 -11.27 -4.51
CA SER A 35 13.01 -12.39 -4.31
C SER A 35 12.67 -13.61 -5.17
N ASP A 36 11.38 -13.87 -5.35
CA ASP A 36 10.85 -14.96 -6.17
C ASP A 36 10.85 -14.64 -7.67
N GLY A 37 11.13 -13.38 -8.06
CA GLY A 37 11.00 -12.93 -9.44
C GLY A 37 9.56 -12.91 -9.95
N ASP A 38 8.57 -12.89 -9.06
CA ASP A 38 7.15 -12.86 -9.38
C ASP A 38 6.68 -11.42 -9.60
N PHE A 39 6.87 -10.94 -10.84
CA PHE A 39 6.49 -9.59 -11.24
C PHE A 39 4.98 -9.33 -11.15
N GLY A 40 4.15 -10.35 -11.34
CA GLY A 40 2.69 -10.23 -11.21
C GLY A 40 2.30 -9.89 -9.77
N ARG A 41 2.88 -10.60 -8.80
CA ARG A 41 2.65 -10.32 -7.37
C ARG A 41 3.24 -8.97 -6.92
N VAL A 42 4.36 -8.53 -7.50
CA VAL A 42 4.87 -7.17 -7.29
C VAL A 42 3.86 -6.14 -7.79
N GLU A 43 3.29 -6.37 -8.98
CA GLU A 43 2.34 -5.45 -9.59
C GLU A 43 1.05 -5.27 -8.77
N ASP A 44 0.52 -6.37 -8.23
CA ASP A 44 -0.65 -6.36 -7.34
C ASP A 44 -0.43 -5.46 -6.10
N CYS A 45 0.82 -5.19 -5.74
CA CYS A 45 1.18 -4.38 -4.58
C CYS A 45 1.42 -2.89 -4.89
N TYR A 46 1.44 -2.44 -6.15
CA TYR A 46 1.78 -1.04 -6.45
C TYR A 46 0.80 -0.02 -5.84
N SER A 47 -0.51 -0.27 -5.93
CA SER A 47 -1.54 0.60 -5.35
C SER A 47 -1.46 0.73 -3.82
N PRO A 48 -1.40 -0.37 -3.03
CA PRO A 48 -1.24 -0.27 -1.59
C PRO A 48 0.09 0.37 -1.20
N ILE A 49 1.21 0.03 -1.84
CA ILE A 49 2.52 0.62 -1.53
C ILE A 49 2.55 2.12 -1.84
N CYS A 50 1.97 2.55 -2.97
CA CYS A 50 1.80 3.97 -3.29
C CYS A 50 1.03 4.70 -2.18
N SER A 51 -0.06 4.09 -1.69
CA SER A 51 -0.89 4.66 -0.62
C SER A 51 -0.14 4.78 0.71
N ILE A 52 0.71 3.81 1.04
CA ILE A 52 1.58 3.82 2.23
C ILE A 52 2.58 4.99 2.16
N PHE A 53 3.33 5.12 1.07
CA PHE A 53 4.27 6.23 0.93
C PHE A 53 3.55 7.59 0.92
N ARG A 54 2.35 7.66 0.34
CA ARG A 54 1.57 8.91 0.31
C ARG A 54 1.09 9.32 1.70
N SER A 55 0.69 8.37 2.54
CA SER A 55 0.20 8.62 3.92
C SER A 55 1.32 9.04 4.86
N LEU A 56 2.55 8.54 4.64
CA LEU A 56 3.75 8.92 5.39
C LEU A 56 4.37 10.26 4.96
N GLY A 57 3.77 10.94 3.98
CA GLY A 57 4.31 12.20 3.45
C GLY A 57 5.48 12.04 2.48
N CYS A 58 5.82 10.80 2.10
CA CYS A 58 6.88 10.43 1.16
C CYS A 58 6.44 10.66 -0.30
N ARG A 59 6.20 11.92 -0.67
CA ARG A 59 5.60 12.31 -1.96
C ARG A 59 6.42 11.87 -3.18
N ASN A 60 7.74 11.87 -3.06
CA ASN A 60 8.66 11.52 -4.14
C ASN A 60 8.41 10.07 -4.56
N TYR A 61 8.52 9.16 -3.59
CA TYR A 61 8.29 7.73 -3.81
C TYR A 61 6.86 7.44 -4.23
N SER A 62 5.85 8.05 -3.58
CA SER A 62 4.46 7.81 -3.98
C SER A 62 4.18 8.25 -5.42
N ASN A 63 4.75 9.38 -5.86
CA ASN A 63 4.57 9.86 -7.22
C ASN A 63 5.30 8.96 -8.23
N GLU A 64 6.53 8.54 -7.93
CA GLU A 64 7.28 7.62 -8.78
C GLU A 64 6.55 6.29 -8.96
N ILE A 65 6.03 5.69 -7.88
CA ILE A 65 5.25 4.45 -7.93
C ILE A 65 3.94 4.67 -8.72
N LEU A 66 3.25 5.79 -8.52
CA LEU A 66 2.03 6.10 -9.25
C LEU A 66 2.27 6.24 -10.75
N HIS A 67 3.33 6.95 -11.15
CA HIS A 67 3.72 7.10 -12.54
C HIS A 67 4.13 5.75 -13.13
N TRP A 68 4.91 4.96 -12.41
CA TRP A 68 5.28 3.61 -12.83
C TRP A 68 4.05 2.73 -13.06
N PHE A 69 3.15 2.65 -12.08
CA PHE A 69 1.92 1.88 -12.16
C PHE A 69 1.05 2.30 -13.36
N TYR A 70 0.91 3.61 -13.58
CA TYR A 70 0.19 4.12 -14.74
C TYR A 70 0.83 3.69 -16.06
N ASN A 71 2.17 3.75 -16.16
CA ASN A 71 2.90 3.35 -17.37
C ASN A 71 2.72 1.86 -17.65
N VAL A 72 2.90 1.00 -16.65
CA VAL A 72 2.72 -0.45 -16.80
C VAL A 72 1.30 -0.79 -17.25
N LYS A 73 0.27 -0.16 -16.66
CA LYS A 73 -1.13 -0.48 -16.97
C LYS A 73 -1.67 0.15 -18.26
N ASN A 74 -1.16 1.30 -18.69
CA ASN A 74 -1.82 2.10 -19.73
C ASN A 74 -0.92 2.53 -20.89
N VAL A 75 0.40 2.53 -20.71
CA VAL A 75 1.34 3.06 -21.71
C VAL A 75 2.12 1.95 -22.38
N TRP A 76 2.50 0.92 -21.62
CA TRP A 76 3.26 -0.20 -22.14
C TRP A 76 2.36 -1.14 -22.93
N THR A 77 2.90 -1.61 -24.06
CA THR A 77 2.19 -2.52 -24.96
C THR A 77 2.01 -3.88 -24.29
N PRO A 78 0.94 -4.63 -24.61
CA PRO A 78 0.72 -5.97 -24.05
C PRO A 78 1.91 -6.92 -24.21
N ASP A 79 2.73 -6.74 -25.26
CA ASP A 79 3.95 -7.52 -25.48
C ASP A 79 5.03 -7.35 -24.40
N PHE A 80 4.88 -6.34 -23.52
CA PHE A 80 5.77 -6.07 -22.39
C PHE A 80 5.20 -6.59 -21.05
N ALA A 81 3.91 -6.93 -20.99
CA ALA A 81 3.19 -7.35 -19.78
C ALA A 81 3.07 -8.88 -19.67
#